data_AF-A0A929YCE2-F1
#
_entry.id   AF-A0A929YCE2-F1
#
_cell.length_a   1.000
_cell.length_b   1.000
_cell.length_c   1.000
_cell.angle_alpha   90.00
_cell.angle_beta   90.00
_cell.angle_gamma   90.00
#
_symmetry.space_group_name_H-M   'P 1'
#
loop_
_entity.id
_entity.type
_entity.pdbx_description
1 polymer ?
#
loop_
_entity_poly.entity_id
_entity_poly.type
_entity_poly.pdbx_seq_one_letter_code
_entity_poly.pdbx_strand_id
1 'polypeptide(L)'
;TLSVTAPAFLSIILIATALQKFEDSVIVQNAFMGLRPAVVGFITSAVIGIYLLALFDITAFQTTKSLLSLFKWKPIIIFACMLTVYHFKPKTHPILFIIAAAIIGILFKL
;
A
#
# COMPACT_ATOMS: atom_id res chain seq x y z
N THR A 1 -1.26 -37.64 30.53
CA THR A 1 -0.83 -36.51 29.68
C THR A 1 -0.21 -37.00 28.37
N LEU A 2 0.82 -37.86 28.41
CA LEU A 2 1.48 -38.42 27.20
C LEU A 2 0.54 -39.12 26.21
N SER A 3 -0.45 -39.88 26.70
CA SER A 3 -1.40 -40.61 25.83
C SER A 3 -2.37 -39.72 25.06
N VAL A 4 -2.56 -38.46 25.45
CA VAL A 4 -3.44 -37.50 24.76
C VAL A 4 -2.64 -36.62 23.79
N THR A 5 -1.36 -36.35 24.11
CA THR A 5 -0.48 -35.58 23.22
C THR A 5 -0.03 -36.41 22.00
N ALA A 6 0.13 -37.73 22.15
CA ALA A 6 0.52 -38.62 21.05
C ALA A 6 -0.39 -38.55 19.80
N PRO A 7 -1.73 -38.65 19.89
CA PRO A 7 -2.59 -38.52 18.72
C PRO A 7 -2.58 -37.10 18.13
N ALA A 8 -2.48 -36.06 18.95
CA ALA A 8 -2.36 -34.68 18.47
C ALA A 8 -1.07 -34.47 17.65
N PHE A 9 0.05 -35.05 18.12
CA PHE A 9 1.33 -34.98 17.42
C PHE A 9 1.28 -35.71 16.06
N LEU A 10 0.65 -36.90 16.03
CA LEU A 10 0.40 -37.64 14.80
C LEU A 10 -0.47 -36.85 13.80
N SER A 11 -1.52 -36.17 14.27
CA SER A 11 -2.37 -35.34 13.41
C SER A 11 -1.61 -34.15 12.81
N ILE A 12 -0.75 -33.48 13.59
CA ILE A 12 0.06 -32.36 13.10
C ILE A 12 1.04 -32.84 12.03
N ILE A 13 1.71 -33.97 12.23
CA ILE A 13 2.64 -34.54 11.23
C ILE A 13 1.90 -34.93 9.95
N LEU A 14 0.71 -35.52 10.05
CA LEU A 14 -0.12 -35.87 8.90
C LEU A 14 -0.45 -34.63 8.05
N ILE A 15 -0.93 -33.56 8.71
CA ILE A 15 -1.28 -32.29 8.04
C ILE A 15 -0.02 -31.63 7.46
N ALA A 16 1.08 -31.61 8.20
CA ALA A 16 2.35 -31.04 7.73
C ALA A 16 2.87 -31.76 6.48
N THR A 17 2.82 -33.09 6.46
CA THR A 17 3.26 -33.89 5.31
C THR A 17 2.38 -33.64 4.09
N ALA A 18 1.06 -33.54 4.30
CA ALA A 18 0.14 -33.18 3.23
C ALA A 18 0.45 -31.78 2.68
N LEU A 19 0.61 -30.79 3.56
CA LEU A 19 0.89 -29.40 3.20
C LEU A 19 2.23 -29.27 2.45
N GLN A 20 3.26 -29.96 2.90
CA GLN A 20 4.58 -29.98 2.26
C GLN A 20 4.52 -30.55 0.84
N LYS A 21 3.71 -31.59 0.61
CA LYS A 21 3.47 -32.14 -0.73
C LYS A 21 2.65 -31.22 -1.64
N PHE A 22 1.79 -30.39 -1.06
CA PHE A 22 1.09 -29.33 -1.81
C PHE A 22 2.05 -28.19 -2.16
N GLU A 23 2.95 -27.80 -1.26
CA GLU A 23 3.94 -26.74 -1.47
C GLU A 23 4.97 -27.10 -2.56
N ASP A 24 5.45 -28.36 -2.58
CA ASP A 24 6.37 -28.88 -3.60
C ASP A 24 5.74 -29.02 -5.00
N SER A 25 4.42 -28.82 -5.13
CA SER A 25 3.77 -28.79 -6.44
C SER A 25 4.14 -27.51 -7.19
N VAL A 26 4.67 -27.68 -8.40
CA VAL A 26 5.06 -26.57 -9.30
C VAL A 26 3.92 -25.54 -9.48
N ILE A 27 2.66 -25.99 -9.50
CA ILE A 27 1.48 -25.12 -9.64
C ILE A 27 1.33 -24.19 -8.42
N VAL A 28 1.50 -24.75 -7.22
CA VAL A 28 1.33 -24.04 -5.96
C VAL A 28 2.50 -23.08 -5.74
N GLN A 29 3.72 -23.54 -6.02
CA GLN A 29 4.91 -22.69 -6.00
C GLN A 29 4.78 -21.49 -6.95
N ASN A 30 4.30 -21.71 -8.18
CA ASN A 30 4.06 -20.64 -9.15
C ASN A 30 2.98 -19.65 -8.67
N ALA A 31 1.91 -20.14 -8.03
CA ALA A 31 0.86 -19.29 -7.46
C ALA A 31 1.40 -18.42 -6.29
N PHE A 32 2.20 -19.00 -5.40
CA PHE A 32 2.86 -18.26 -4.30
C PHE A 32 3.91 -17.27 -4.80
N MET A 33 4.64 -17.60 -5.87
CA MET A 33 5.56 -16.67 -6.54
C MET A 33 4.82 -15.46 -7.13
N GLY A 34 3.59 -15.65 -7.61
CA GLY A 34 2.71 -14.57 -8.07
C GLY A 34 2.08 -13.73 -6.95
N LEU A 35 2.04 -14.23 -5.72
CA LEU A 35 1.38 -13.54 -4.61
C LEU A 35 2.12 -12.26 -4.18
N ARG A 36 3.46 -12.30 -4.09
CA ARG A 36 4.28 -11.12 -3.75
C ARG A 36 4.13 -9.98 -4.77
N PRO A 37 4.28 -10.19 -6.10
CA PRO A 37 4.07 -9.12 -7.08
C PRO A 37 2.60 -8.69 -7.16
N ALA A 38 1.63 -9.57 -6.91
CA ALA A 38 0.21 -9.18 -6.86
C ALA A 38 -0.07 -8.16 -5.76
N VAL A 39 0.45 -8.37 -4.55
CA VAL A 39 0.28 -7.42 -3.44
C VAL A 39 0.90 -6.06 -3.76
N VAL A 40 2.11 -6.03 -4.33
CA VAL A 40 2.75 -4.78 -4.76
C VAL A 40 1.95 -4.08 -5.86
N GLY A 41 1.39 -4.85 -6.81
CA GLY A 41 0.49 -4.32 -7.83
C GLY A 41 -0.77 -3.69 -7.24
N PHE A 42 -1.40 -4.34 -6.26
CA PHE A 42 -2.57 -3.78 -5.58
C PHE A 42 -2.26 -2.50 -4.79
N ILE A 43 -1.14 -2.47 -4.06
CA ILE A 43 -0.71 -1.26 -3.33
C ILE A 43 -0.46 -0.12 -4.31
N THR A 44 0.24 -0.39 -5.42
CA THR A 44 0.55 0.61 -6.44
C THR A 44 -0.72 1.18 -7.07
N SER A 45 -1.68 0.32 -7.40
CA SER A 45 -2.99 0.73 -7.94
C SER A 45 -3.74 1.68 -7.00
N ALA A 46 -3.80 1.35 -5.71
CA ALA A 46 -4.43 2.20 -4.70
C ALA A 46 -3.72 3.56 -4.56
N VAL A 47 -2.39 3.58 -4.54
CA VAL A 47 -1.59 4.81 -4.43
C VAL A 47 -1.82 5.72 -5.65
N ILE A 48 -1.85 5.15 -6.87
CA ILE A 48 -2.14 5.92 -8.09
C ILE A 48 -3.53 6.57 -8.01
N GLY A 49 -4.54 5.84 -7.55
CA GLY A 49 -5.90 6.38 -7.39
C GLY A 49 -5.96 7.54 -6.39
N ILE A 50 -5.30 7.39 -5.25
CA ILE A 50 -5.20 8.45 -4.22
C ILE A 50 -4.45 9.67 -4.77
N TYR A 51 -3.36 9.46 -5.51
CA TYR A 51 -2.59 10.54 -6.12
C TYR A 51 -3.42 11.33 -7.13
N LEU A 52 -4.18 10.62 -7.98
CA LEU A 52 -5.08 11.24 -8.94
C LEU A 52 -6.16 12.08 -8.22
N LEU A 53 -6.80 11.54 -7.17
CA LEU A 53 -7.81 12.27 -6.41
C LEU A 53 -7.23 13.49 -5.67
N ALA A 54 -6.01 13.36 -5.12
CA ALA A 54 -5.37 14.41 -4.33
C ALA A 54 -4.89 15.59 -5.19
N LEU A 55 -4.44 15.33 -6.43
CA LEU A 55 -3.95 16.38 -7.33
C LEU A 55 -4.99 16.87 -8.34
N PHE A 56 -5.90 15.99 -8.78
CA PHE A 56 -6.90 16.30 -9.81
C PHE A 56 -8.31 16.27 -9.22
N ASP A 57 -8.96 17.44 -9.19
CA ASP A 57 -10.36 17.54 -8.78
C ASP A 57 -11.28 17.33 -9.99
N ILE A 58 -11.68 16.08 -10.18
CA ILE A 58 -12.62 15.63 -11.23
C ILE A 58 -14.01 16.28 -11.10
N THR A 59 -14.40 16.72 -9.89
CA THR A 59 -15.70 17.34 -9.62
C THR A 59 -15.73 18.80 -10.06
N ALA A 60 -14.61 19.52 -9.91
CA ALA A 60 -14.44 20.90 -10.41
C ALA A 60 -14.35 20.99 -11.95
N PHE A 61 -13.96 19.89 -12.61
CA PHE A 61 -13.84 19.82 -14.08
C PHE A 61 -15.18 19.81 -14.80
N GLN A 62 -16.18 19.11 -14.25
CA GLN A 62 -17.51 18.98 -14.81
C GLN A 62 -18.26 20.33 -14.89
N THR A 63 -17.93 21.28 -14.01
CA THR A 63 -18.61 22.58 -13.93
C THR A 63 -17.99 23.67 -14.80
N THR A 64 -16.68 23.66 -15.06
CA THR A 64 -15.97 24.86 -15.55
C THR A 64 -15.34 24.73 -16.95
N LYS A 65 -15.17 23.52 -17.51
CA LYS A 65 -14.53 23.29 -18.84
C LYS A 65 -13.21 24.09 -19.05
N SER A 66 -12.36 24.17 -18.03
CA SER A 66 -11.02 24.77 -18.14
C SER A 66 -9.97 23.84 -17.55
N LEU A 67 -8.94 23.53 -18.34
CA LEU A 67 -7.78 22.71 -17.94
C LEU A 67 -7.01 23.32 -16.76
N LEU A 68 -7.16 24.62 -16.52
CA LEU A 68 -6.51 25.32 -15.41
C LEU A 68 -7.27 25.15 -14.07
N SER A 69 -8.55 24.76 -14.11
CA SER A 69 -9.36 24.50 -12.90
C SER A 69 -9.30 23.03 -12.45
N LEU A 70 -8.68 22.15 -13.24
CA LEU A 70 -8.39 20.75 -12.89
C LEU A 70 -7.22 20.62 -11.91
N PHE A 71 -6.25 21.52 -12.03
CA PHE A 71 -5.02 21.49 -11.25
C PHE A 71 -5.22 22.31 -9.98
N LYS A 72 -5.43 21.63 -8.84
CA LYS A 72 -5.37 22.30 -7.55
C LYS A 72 -3.91 22.66 -7.25
N TRP A 73 -3.51 23.86 -7.65
CA TRP A 73 -2.18 24.43 -7.45
C TRP A 73 -1.73 24.41 -5.98
N LYS A 74 -2.66 24.52 -5.01
CA LYS A 74 -2.36 24.41 -3.57
C LYS A 74 -1.79 23.03 -3.15
N PRO A 75 -2.46 21.88 -3.36
CA PRO A 75 -1.89 20.55 -3.13
C PRO A 75 -0.63 20.28 -3.93
N ILE A 76 -0.54 20.75 -5.18
CA ILE A 76 0.66 20.56 -6.00
C ILE A 76 1.90 21.21 -5.38
N ILE A 77 1.76 22.44 -4.87
CA ILE A 77 2.86 23.17 -4.24
C ILE A 77 3.28 22.48 -2.94
N ILE A 78 2.32 22.04 -2.13
CA ILE A 78 2.58 21.32 -0.88
C ILE A 78 3.28 19.99 -1.16
N PHE A 79 2.82 19.22 -2.16
CA PHE A 79 3.45 17.97 -2.59
C PHE A 79 4.89 18.18 -3.07
N ALA A 80 5.13 19.19 -3.91
CA ALA A 80 6.48 19.53 -4.39
C ALA A 80 7.41 19.95 -3.24
N CYS A 81 6.90 20.73 -2.29
CA CYS A 81 7.67 21.17 -1.12
C CYS A 81 8.04 19.98 -0.22
N MET A 82 7.08 19.09 0.07
CA MET A 82 7.32 17.85 0.82
C MET A 82 8.34 16.96 0.12
N LEU A 83 8.19 16.72 -1.18
CA LEU A 83 9.07 15.85 -1.96
C LEU A 83 10.52 16.37 -1.95
N THR A 84 10.68 17.69 -2.03
CA THR A 84 11.99 18.35 -1.88
C THR A 84 12.57 18.09 -0.49
N VAL A 85 11.80 18.30 0.58
CA VAL A 85 12.26 18.03 1.97
C VAL A 85 12.65 16.57 2.18
N TYR A 86 11.87 15.63 1.62
CA TYR A 86 12.19 14.19 1.67
C TYR A 86 13.51 13.87 0.97
N HIS A 87 13.76 14.46 -0.20
CA HIS A 87 15.00 14.24 -0.96
C HIS A 87 16.24 14.83 -0.27
N PHE A 88 16.10 16.00 0.37
CA PHE A 88 17.21 16.68 1.05
C PHE A 88 17.52 16.12 2.46
N LYS A 89 16.57 15.45 3.13
CA LYS A 89 16.79 14.83 4.46
C LYS A 89 16.29 13.38 4.54
N PRO A 90 17.02 12.43 3.92
CA PRO A 90 16.63 11.01 3.87
C PRO A 90 16.71 10.26 5.22
N LYS A 91 17.26 10.87 6.29
CA LYS A 91 17.43 10.24 7.60
C LYS A 91 16.26 10.44 8.58
N THR A 92 15.20 11.10 8.14
CA THR A 92 14.05 11.41 9.02
C THR A 92 13.10 10.21 9.06
N HIS A 93 12.62 9.83 10.26
CA HIS A 93 11.68 8.72 10.39
C HIS A 93 10.43 8.97 9.52
N PRO A 94 10.01 8.03 8.65
CA PRO A 94 8.86 8.20 7.74
C PRO A 94 7.57 8.60 8.46
N ILE A 95 7.39 8.15 9.70
CA ILE A 95 6.23 8.45 10.54
C ILE A 95 6.10 9.95 10.84
N LEU A 96 7.21 10.64 11.14
CA LEU A 96 7.21 12.10 11.38
C LEU A 96 6.75 12.86 10.14
N PHE A 97 7.16 12.38 8.97
CA PHE A 97 6.78 12.98 7.69
C PHE A 97 5.29 12.83 7.42
N ILE A 98 4.71 11.65 7.69
CA ILE A 98 3.26 11.40 7.57
C ILE A 98 2.46 12.32 8.50
N ILE A 99 2.89 12.47 9.76
CA ILE A 99 2.23 13.34 10.74
C ILE A 99 2.28 14.81 10.28
N ALA A 100 3.43 15.29 9.81
CA ALA A 100 3.57 16.63 9.28
C ALA A 100 2.66 16.87 8.06
N ALA A 101 2.57 15.90 7.13
CA ALA A 101 1.66 15.95 5.99
C ALA A 101 0.20 16.09 6.43
N ALA A 102 -0.23 15.30 7.41
CA ALA A 102 -1.59 15.31 7.92
C ALA A 102 -1.95 16.66 8.55
N ILE A 103 -1.05 17.23 9.37
CA ILE A 103 -1.26 18.54 10.00
C ILE A 103 -1.40 19.64 8.94
N ILE A 104 -0.53 19.63 7.92
CA ILE A 104 -0.58 20.59 6.81
C ILE A 104 -1.89 20.41 6.02
N GLY A 105 -2.29 19.17 5.73
CA GLY A 105 -3.54 18.87 5.02
C GLY A 105 -4.77 19.42 5.74
N ILE A 106 -4.84 19.23 7.07
CA ILE A 106 -5.93 19.76 7.91
C ILE A 106 -5.93 21.29 7.92
N LEU A 107 -4.76 21.92 8.09
CA LEU A 107 -4.64 23.38 8.16
C LEU A 107 -5.06 24.06 6.86
N PHE A 108 -4.69 23.47 5.73
CA PHE A 108 -5.03 23.99 4.40
C PHE A 108 -6.39 23.52 3.89
N LYS A 109 -7.12 22.72 4.68
CA LYS A 109 -8.47 22.19 4.40
C LYS A 109 -8.57 21.63 2.96
N LEU A 110 -7.65 20.72 2.64
CA LEU A 110 -7.60 19.99 1.37
C LEU A 110 -8.65 18.91 1.26
#